data_AF-A0A964V207-F1
#
_entry.id   AF-A0A964V207-F1
#
_cell.length_a   1.000
_cell.length_b   1.000
_cell.length_c   1.000
_cell.angle_alpha   90.00
_cell.angle_beta   90.00
_cell.angle_gamma   90.00
#
_symmetry.space_group_name_H-M   'P 1'
#
loop_
_entity.id
_entity.type
_entity.pdbx_description
1 polymer ?
#
loop_
_entity_poly.entity_id
_entity_poly.type
_entity_poly.pdbx_seq_one_letter_code
_entity_poly.pdbx_strand_id
1 'polypeptide(L)'
;TVVLRTTALSRVSAEKLLFYQVGVSAAVLPLVAGAMGESFTLDYSLLGWSSLVLQAALGAFVTFLIWMWMISHYPATRVSAFSFLSPLSALVFGALWLGEPITPDLMIAMAGVGLGIYLVNRRR
;
A
#
# COMPACT_ATOMS: atom_id res chain seq x y z
N THR A 1 -0.29 7.87 15.05
CA THR A 1 -1.76 7.97 14.87
C THR A 1 -2.41 9.11 15.66
N VAL A 2 -1.87 9.53 16.83
CA VAL A 2 -2.44 10.64 17.62
C VAL A 2 -2.29 12.01 16.93
N VAL A 3 -1.17 12.28 16.24
CA VAL A 3 -0.90 13.57 15.57
C VAL A 3 -1.87 13.87 14.42
N LEU A 4 -2.37 12.84 13.72
CA LEU A 4 -3.33 12.96 12.61
C LEU A 4 -4.75 13.34 13.06
N ARG A 5 -5.10 13.06 14.33
CA ARG A 5 -6.45 13.30 14.88
C ARG A 5 -6.61 14.67 15.52
N THR A 6 -5.51 15.33 15.88
CA THR A 6 -5.53 16.56 16.70
C THR A 6 -5.13 17.82 15.95
N THR A 7 -4.65 17.72 14.72
CA THR A 7 -4.20 18.87 13.92
C THR A 7 -5.04 19.10 12.68
N ALA A 8 -5.01 20.33 12.16
CA ALA A 8 -5.67 20.78 10.94
C ALA A 8 -5.21 20.06 9.64
N LEU A 9 -4.41 18.99 9.74
CA LEU A 9 -4.11 18.07 8.65
C LEU A 9 -5.33 17.26 8.18
N SER A 10 -6.37 17.11 9.02
CA SER A 10 -7.62 16.43 8.59
C SER A 10 -8.41 17.19 7.52
N ARG A 11 -8.02 18.42 7.18
CA ARG A 11 -8.66 19.26 6.14
C ARG A 11 -7.86 19.33 4.84
N VAL A 12 -6.66 18.78 4.80
CA VAL A 12 -5.86 18.75 3.58
C VAL A 12 -6.31 17.53 2.76
N SER A 13 -6.86 17.76 1.57
CA SER A 13 -7.22 16.67 0.65
C SER A 13 -6.01 15.75 0.47
N ALA A 14 -6.21 14.45 0.56
CA ALA A 14 -5.11 13.49 0.44
C ALA A 14 -4.42 13.55 -0.94
N GLU A 15 -5.10 14.11 -1.95
CA GLU A 15 -4.52 14.45 -3.26
C GLU A 15 -3.35 15.42 -3.10
N LYS A 16 -3.49 16.46 -2.26
CA LYS A 16 -2.43 17.42 -1.98
C LYS A 16 -1.29 16.75 -1.23
N LEU A 17 -1.61 15.88 -0.29
CA LEU A 17 -0.60 15.17 0.51
C LEU A 17 0.24 14.24 -0.34
N LEU A 18 -0.41 13.46 -1.23
CA LEU A 18 0.29 12.64 -2.22
C LEU A 18 1.11 13.48 -3.20
N PHE A 19 0.55 14.57 -3.71
CA PHE A 19 1.25 15.44 -4.65
C PHE A 19 2.54 15.98 -4.03
N TYR A 20 2.49 16.42 -2.77
CA TYR A 20 3.69 16.83 -2.04
C TYR A 20 4.65 15.66 -1.79
N GLN A 21 4.16 14.49 -1.39
CA GLN A 21 5.01 13.33 -1.16
C GLN A 21 5.75 12.90 -2.43
N VAL A 22 5.04 12.78 -3.55
CA VAL A 22 5.62 12.40 -4.86
C VAL A 22 6.54 13.50 -5.37
N GLY A 23 6.13 14.77 -5.30
CA GLY A 23 6.94 15.91 -5.76
C GLY A 23 8.24 16.06 -4.97
N VAL A 24 8.18 15.96 -3.63
CA VAL A 24 9.37 15.99 -2.79
C VAL A 24 10.25 14.78 -3.06
N SER A 25 9.67 13.57 -3.19
CA SER A 25 10.45 12.36 -3.52
C SER A 25 11.14 12.48 -4.88
N ALA A 26 10.43 12.98 -5.90
CA ALA A 26 10.98 13.18 -7.23
C ALA A 26 12.12 14.20 -7.27
N ALA A 27 12.12 15.20 -6.38
CA ALA A 27 13.21 16.17 -6.25
C ALA A 27 14.39 15.64 -5.42
N VAL A 28 14.11 14.95 -4.31
CA VAL A 28 15.13 14.52 -3.33
C VAL A 28 15.83 13.23 -3.77
N LEU A 29 15.09 12.25 -4.30
CA LEU A 29 15.66 10.93 -4.62
C LEU A 29 16.80 11.00 -5.66
N PRO A 30 16.72 11.80 -6.75
CA PRO A 30 17.84 11.95 -7.67
C PRO A 30 19.08 12.58 -7.01
N LEU A 31 18.89 13.54 -6.09
CA LEU A 31 20.01 14.15 -5.37
C LEU A 31 20.70 13.12 -4.45
N VAL A 32 19.91 12.28 -3.79
CA VAL A 32 20.42 11.21 -2.93
C VAL A 32 21.11 10.12 -3.75
N ALA A 33 20.52 9.68 -4.87
CA ALA A 33 21.14 8.71 -5.78
C ALA A 33 22.49 9.22 -6.31
N GLY A 34 22.56 10.49 -6.69
CA GLY A 34 23.82 11.13 -7.08
C GLY A 34 24.86 11.18 -5.95
N ALA A 35 24.45 11.46 -4.71
CA ALA A 35 25.33 11.44 -3.54
C ALA A 35 25.83 10.02 -3.18
N MET A 36 25.06 8.98 -3.49
CA MET A 36 25.44 7.57 -3.31
C MET A 36 26.32 7.04 -4.46
N GLY A 37 26.53 7.82 -5.51
CA GLY A 37 27.33 7.44 -6.67
C GLY A 37 26.62 6.47 -7.62
N GLU A 38 25.29 6.41 -7.60
CA GLU A 38 24.53 5.62 -8.56
C GLU A 38 24.68 6.18 -9.98
N SER A 39 24.84 5.28 -10.96
CA SER A 39 24.88 5.66 -12.36
C SER A 39 23.47 5.93 -12.88
N PHE A 40 23.23 7.16 -13.33
CA PHE A 40 22.00 7.52 -14.04
C PHE A 40 22.02 6.95 -15.45
N THR A 41 21.60 5.70 -15.60
CA THR A 41 21.36 5.09 -16.90
C THR A 41 19.87 5.06 -17.20
N LEU A 42 19.49 5.45 -18.42
CA LEU A 42 18.12 5.31 -18.92
C LEU A 42 17.97 4.08 -19.83
N ASP A 43 19.02 3.25 -19.91
CA ASP A 43 19.09 2.00 -20.68
C ASP A 43 18.33 0.87 -19.97
N TYR A 44 17.08 1.13 -19.60
CA TYR A 44 16.16 0.11 -19.13
C TYR A 44 15.53 -0.58 -20.34
N SER A 45 15.33 -1.90 -20.22
CA SER A 45 14.58 -2.66 -21.22
C SER A 45 13.14 -2.14 -21.33
N LEU A 46 12.48 -2.43 -22.46
CA LEU A 46 11.07 -2.08 -22.65
C LEU A 46 10.18 -2.67 -21.53
N LEU A 47 10.55 -3.85 -21.00
CA LEU A 47 9.89 -4.46 -19.85
C LEU A 47 10.12 -3.68 -18.55
N GLY A 48 11.31 -3.12 -18.34
CA GLY A 48 11.59 -2.26 -17.18
C GLY A 48 10.72 -1.00 -17.19
N TRP A 49 10.67 -0.31 -18.33
CA TRP A 49 9.82 0.86 -18.51
C TRP A 49 8.33 0.54 -18.37
N SER A 50 7.85 -0.55 -18.99
CA SER A 50 6.43 -0.92 -18.89
C SER A 50 6.03 -1.32 -17.48
N SER A 51 6.89 -2.02 -16.74
CA SER A 51 6.66 -2.40 -15.34
C SER A 51 6.57 -1.17 -14.43
N LEU A 52 7.49 -0.20 -14.60
CA LEU A 52 7.45 1.07 -13.86
C LEU A 52 6.16 1.86 -14.14
N VAL A 53 5.77 2.00 -15.41
CA VAL A 53 4.54 2.69 -15.79
C VAL A 53 3.31 1.98 -15.23
N LEU A 54 3.26 0.66 -15.32
CA LEU A 54 2.14 -0.13 -14.83
C LEU A 54 2.01 -0.02 -13.30
N GLN A 55 3.12 -0.08 -12.57
CA GLN A 55 3.13 0.07 -11.12
C GLN A 55 2.76 1.49 -10.68
N ALA A 56 3.25 2.53 -11.38
CA ALA A 56 2.87 3.91 -11.08
C ALA A 56 1.39 4.20 -11.39
N ALA A 57 0.90 3.76 -12.54
CA ALA A 57 -0.48 4.02 -12.97
C ALA A 57 -1.51 3.15 -12.23
N LEU A 58 -1.35 1.82 -12.26
CA LEU A 58 -2.31 0.91 -11.63
C LEU A 58 -2.03 0.76 -10.14
N GLY A 59 -0.77 0.50 -9.78
CA GLY A 59 -0.38 0.22 -8.40
C GLY A 59 -0.56 1.42 -7.48
N ALA A 60 -0.02 2.58 -7.84
CA ALA A 60 -0.11 3.78 -7.01
C ALA A 60 -1.33 4.64 -7.33
N PHE A 61 -1.50 5.08 -8.57
CA PHE A 61 -2.51 6.10 -8.91
C PHE A 61 -3.95 5.59 -8.82
N VAL A 62 -4.29 4.51 -9.55
CA VAL A 62 -5.65 3.94 -9.55
C VAL A 62 -6.04 3.42 -8.16
N THR A 63 -5.17 2.64 -7.51
CA THR A 63 -5.42 2.13 -6.14
C THR A 63 -5.72 3.26 -5.17
N PHE A 64 -4.96 4.36 -5.25
CA PHE A 64 -5.18 5.49 -4.34
C PHE A 64 -6.48 6.24 -4.64
N LEU A 65 -6.85 6.42 -5.91
CA LEU A 65 -8.14 7.00 -6.27
C LEU A 65 -9.30 6.17 -5.71
N ILE A 66 -9.23 4.84 -5.86
CA ILE A 66 -10.23 3.93 -5.31
C ILE A 66 -10.27 4.04 -3.78
N TRP A 67 -9.11 4.07 -3.13
CA TRP A 67 -9.01 4.23 -1.68
C TRP A 67 -9.63 5.54 -1.19
N MET A 68 -9.36 6.64 -1.88
CA MET A 68 -9.94 7.95 -1.58
C MET A 68 -11.44 7.99 -1.78
N TRP A 69 -11.92 7.39 -2.88
CA TRP A 69 -13.35 7.22 -3.13
C TRP A 69 -14.01 6.41 -2.01
N MET A 70 -13.37 5.32 -1.57
CA MET A 70 -13.85 4.47 -0.48
C MET A 70 -13.95 5.22 0.84
N ILE A 71 -12.91 5.97 1.26
CA ILE A 71 -12.95 6.72 2.51
C ILE A 71 -13.99 7.85 2.46
N SER A 72 -14.24 8.41 1.27
CA SER A 72 -15.24 9.47 1.10
C SER A 72 -16.68 8.95 1.18
N HIS A 73 -16.93 7.70 0.77
CA HIS A 73 -18.27 7.10 0.74
C HIS A 73 -18.56 6.12 1.91
N TYR A 74 -17.53 5.53 2.53
CA TYR A 74 -17.66 4.53 3.58
C TYR A 74 -16.96 4.97 4.87
N PRO A 75 -17.54 4.67 6.05
CA PRO A 75 -16.90 5.00 7.33
C PRO A 75 -15.52 4.33 7.44
N ALA A 76 -14.49 5.13 7.74
CA ALA A 76 -13.09 4.73 7.77
C ALA A 76 -12.80 3.44 8.58
N THR A 77 -13.59 3.17 9.62
CA THR A 77 -13.48 1.94 10.43
C THR A 77 -13.77 0.67 9.63
N ARG A 78 -14.70 0.70 8.66
CA ARG A 78 -15.00 -0.45 7.79
C ARG A 78 -13.94 -0.61 6.69
N VAL A 79 -13.41 0.50 6.18
CA VAL A 79 -12.35 0.50 5.18
C VAL A 79 -11.03 -0.03 5.76
N SER A 80 -10.68 0.34 6.99
CA SER A 80 -9.50 -0.20 7.67
C SER A 80 -9.60 -1.69 7.99
N ALA A 81 -10.82 -2.23 8.15
CA ALA A 81 -11.02 -3.66 8.35
C ALA A 81 -10.65 -4.46 7.07
N PHE A 82 -10.84 -3.88 5.89
CA PHE A 82 -10.47 -4.48 4.61
C PHE A 82 -8.96 -4.64 4.42
N SER A 83 -8.13 -3.77 5.01
CA SER A 83 -6.68 -3.91 4.97
C SER A 83 -6.19 -5.21 5.61
N PHE A 84 -6.95 -5.78 6.54
CA PHE A 84 -6.62 -7.09 7.11
C PHE A 84 -6.98 -8.27 6.21
N LEU A 85 -7.76 -8.07 5.15
CA LEU A 85 -7.99 -9.10 4.14
C LEU A 85 -6.76 -9.28 3.25
N SER A 86 -5.91 -8.25 3.13
CA SER A 86 -4.70 -8.27 2.31
C SER A 86 -3.75 -9.47 2.59
N PRO A 87 -3.40 -9.81 3.84
CA PRO A 87 -2.60 -11.01 4.13
C PRO A 87 -3.31 -12.32 3.75
N LEU A 88 -4.64 -12.40 3.89
CA LEU A 88 -5.43 -13.56 3.45
C LEU A 88 -5.42 -13.68 1.92
N SER A 89 -5.58 -12.57 1.21
CA SER A 89 -5.49 -12.54 -0.26
C SER A 89 -4.09 -12.96 -0.70
N ALA A 90 -3.04 -12.41 -0.09
CA ALA A 90 -1.65 -12.76 -0.39
C ALA A 90 -1.40 -14.26 -0.21
N LEU A 91 -1.90 -14.86 0.87
CA LEU A 91 -1.82 -16.30 1.09
C LEU A 91 -2.55 -17.10 0.00
N VAL A 92 -3.80 -16.73 -0.30
CA VAL A 92 -4.62 -17.45 -1.29
C VAL A 92 -3.96 -17.39 -2.66
N PHE A 93 -3.44 -16.23 -3.06
CA PHE A 93 -2.70 -16.10 -4.31
C PHE A 93 -1.35 -16.83 -4.27
N GLY A 94 -0.61 -16.82 -3.15
CA GLY A 94 0.63 -17.60 -2.99
C GLY A 94 0.40 -19.11 -3.11
N ALA A 95 -0.63 -19.62 -2.45
CA ALA A 95 -0.96 -21.04 -2.48
C ALA A 95 -1.56 -21.49 -3.84
N LEU A 96 -2.51 -20.73 -4.41
CA LEU A 96 -3.20 -21.12 -5.64
C LEU A 96 -2.43 -20.77 -6.91
N TRP A 97 -1.74 -19.63 -6.95
CA TRP A 97 -1.05 -19.14 -8.15
C TRP A 97 0.42 -19.55 -8.18
N LEU A 98 1.13 -19.41 -7.06
CA LEU A 98 2.55 -19.80 -6.97
C LEU A 98 2.74 -21.27 -6.58
N GLY A 99 1.70 -21.96 -6.09
CA GLY A 99 1.78 -23.35 -5.65
C GLY A 99 2.59 -23.52 -4.36
N GLU A 100 2.69 -22.47 -3.53
CA GLU A 100 3.47 -22.54 -2.29
C GLU A 100 2.86 -23.56 -1.33
N PRO A 101 3.69 -24.47 -0.76
CA PRO A 101 3.21 -25.46 0.19
C PRO A 101 2.70 -24.75 1.45
N ILE A 102 1.43 -25.00 1.78
CA ILE A 102 0.82 -24.47 3.00
C ILE A 102 1.43 -25.20 4.19
N THR A 103 2.36 -24.54 4.88
CA THR A 103 3.01 -25.11 6.08
C THR A 103 2.13 -24.93 7.31
N PRO A 104 2.30 -25.79 8.35
CA PRO A 104 1.60 -25.64 9.62
C PRO A 104 1.82 -24.27 10.28
N ASP A 105 3.04 -23.72 10.19
CA ASP A 105 3.37 -22.39 10.71
C ASP A 105 2.56 -21.28 10.03
N LEU A 106 2.36 -21.40 8.71
CA LEU A 106 1.55 -20.48 7.93
C LEU A 106 0.07 -20.54 8.32
N MET A 107 -0.44 -21.75 8.63
CA MET A 107 -1.79 -21.92 9.16
C MET A 107 -1.95 -21.26 10.53
N ILE A 108 -0.96 -21.39 11.42
CA ILE A 108 -0.97 -20.72 12.74
C ILE A 108 -0.94 -19.21 12.59
N ALA A 109 -0.10 -18.68 11.70
CA ALA A 109 -0.04 -17.25 11.40
C ALA A 109 -1.38 -16.73 10.87
N MET A 110 -2.03 -17.48 9.97
CA MET A 110 -3.35 -17.13 9.42
C MET A 110 -4.46 -17.20 10.47
N ALA A 111 -4.44 -18.18 11.36
CA ALA A 111 -5.34 -18.23 12.51
C ALA A 111 -5.15 -17.01 13.42
N GLY A 112 -3.90 -16.60 13.67
CA GLY A 112 -3.57 -15.40 14.43
C GLY A 112 -4.09 -14.12 13.79
N VAL A 113 -3.92 -13.96 12.47
CA VAL A 113 -4.47 -12.84 11.70
C VAL A 113 -6.00 -12.84 11.75
N GLY A 114 -6.64 -14.00 11.50
CA GLY A 114 -8.10 -14.15 11.57
C GLY A 114 -8.67 -13.81 12.94
N LEU A 115 -8.00 -14.26 14.01
CA LEU A 115 -8.35 -13.91 15.40
C LEU A 115 -8.17 -12.41 15.66
N GLY A 116 -7.09 -11.79 15.17
CA GLY A 116 -6.87 -10.35 15.28
C GLY A 116 -7.96 -9.54 14.59
N ILE A 117 -8.35 -9.93 13.37
CA ILE A 117 -9.46 -9.32 12.64
C ILE A 117 -10.76 -9.46 13.43
N TYR A 118 -11.04 -10.67 13.91
CA TYR A 118 -12.23 -10.95 14.69
C TYR A 118 -12.27 -10.10 15.96
N LEU A 119 -11.17 -10.00 16.72
CA LEU A 119 -11.10 -9.20 17.95
C LEU A 119 -11.26 -7.70 17.69
N VAL A 120 -10.68 -7.17 16.60
CA VAL A 120 -10.80 -5.75 16.23
C VAL A 120 -12.19 -5.41 15.71
N ASN A 121 -12.81 -6.32 14.94
CA ASN A 121 -14.13 -6.11 14.34
C ASN A 121 -15.28 -6.55 15.25
N ARG A 122 -15.00 -7.34 16.29
CA ARG A 122 -15.93 -7.64 17.39
C ARG A 122 -16.11 -6.36 18.20
N ARG A 123 -17.07 -5.55 17.75
CA ARG A 123 -17.59 -4.41 18.48
C ARG A 123 -18.08 -4.86 19.87
N ARG A 124 -17.88 -3.98 20.86
CA ARG A 124 -18.84 -3.82 21.96
C ARG A 124 -20.17 -3.35 21.38
#